data_AF-A0A7K0X1Y6-F1
#
_entry.id   AF-A0A7K0X1Y6-F1
#
_cell.length_a   1.000
_cell.length_b   1.000
_cell.length_c   1.000
_cell.angle_alpha   90.00
_cell.angle_beta   90.00
_cell.angle_gamma   90.00
#
_symmetry.space_group_name_H-M   'P 1'
#
loop_
_entity.id
_entity.type
_entity.pdbx_description
1 polymer ?
#
loop_
_entity_poly.entity_id
_entity_poly.type
_entity_poly.pdbx_seq_one_letter_code
_entity_poly.pdbx_strand_id
1 'polypeptide(L)'
;MTRFARGDAARAARLRDNLRTILDRTTDPHLRAIIQRTLDGSMSVRELARDPQFEQELDQGMSRFARWWEHLSPEQREQVVREGREQEAARREALGLPPPQEPPPVLGRTPLLRVDPDDHPDDDAGSGHGTAPGAR
;
A
#
# COMPACT_ATOMS: atom_id res chain seq x y z
N MET A 1 19.87 -4.96 -20.85
CA MET A 1 19.59 -3.60 -20.33
C MET A 1 18.27 -3.65 -19.57
N THR A 2 18.33 -3.59 -18.25
CA THR A 2 17.26 -4.00 -17.31
C THR A 2 16.12 -2.98 -17.25
N ARG A 3 14.90 -3.35 -17.68
CA ARG A 3 13.66 -2.52 -17.57
C ARG A 3 13.11 -2.42 -16.13
N PHE A 4 13.96 -2.56 -15.11
CA PHE A 4 13.52 -2.85 -13.75
C PHE A 4 13.21 -1.61 -12.89
N ALA A 5 13.89 -0.49 -13.14
CA ALA A 5 13.50 0.84 -12.68
C ALA A 5 14.41 1.87 -13.38
N ARG A 6 13.86 2.93 -13.98
CA ARG A 6 14.68 4.08 -14.40
C ARG A 6 14.90 4.95 -13.16
N GLY A 7 16.12 4.98 -12.63
CA GLY A 7 16.61 6.10 -11.81
C GLY A 7 16.96 5.84 -10.34
N ASP A 8 16.61 4.69 -9.75
CA ASP A 8 16.94 4.40 -8.34
C ASP A 8 17.37 2.93 -8.17
N ALA A 9 18.68 2.70 -8.10
CA ALA A 9 19.26 1.37 -7.97
C ALA A 9 18.87 0.70 -6.64
N ALA A 10 18.68 1.48 -5.58
CA ALA A 10 18.29 0.99 -4.27
C ALA A 10 16.86 0.45 -4.28
N ARG A 11 15.94 1.22 -4.87
CA ARG A 11 14.55 0.78 -5.05
C ARG A 11 14.47 -0.43 -5.96
N ALA A 12 15.27 -0.48 -7.02
CA ALA A 12 15.32 -1.63 -7.92
C ALA A 12 15.81 -2.91 -7.21
N ALA A 13 16.85 -2.79 -6.38
CA ALA A 13 17.36 -3.89 -5.58
C ALA A 13 16.32 -4.37 -4.56
N ARG A 14 15.71 -3.44 -3.80
CA ARG A 14 14.67 -3.73 -2.82
C ARG A 14 13.48 -4.45 -3.44
N LEU A 15 13.02 -3.97 -4.60
CA LEU A 15 11.91 -4.59 -5.31
C LEU A 15 12.27 -6.01 -5.78
N ARG A 16 13.49 -6.21 -6.29
CA ARG A 16 13.95 -7.54 -6.72
C ARG A 16 13.98 -8.53 -5.55
N ASP A 17 14.46 -8.10 -4.39
CA ASP A 17 14.53 -8.97 -3.20
C ASP A 17 13.15 -9.30 -2.64
N ASN A 18 12.23 -8.33 -2.67
CA ASN A 18 10.83 -8.58 -2.33
C ASN A 18 10.20 -9.60 -3.29
N LEU A 19 10.42 -9.46 -4.60
CA LEU A 19 9.91 -10.41 -5.60
C LEU A 19 10.47 -11.82 -5.41
N ARG A 20 11.76 -11.95 -5.06
CA ARG A 20 12.35 -13.24 -4.68
C ARG A 20 11.68 -13.84 -3.45
N THR A 21 11.47 -13.04 -2.41
CA THR A 21 10.79 -13.48 -1.19
C THR A 21 9.37 -13.98 -1.47
N ILE A 22 8.64 -13.31 -2.37
CA ILE A 22 7.31 -13.75 -2.81
C ILE A 22 7.42 -15.06 -3.59
N LEU A 23 8.36 -15.17 -4.53
CA LEU A 23 8.61 -16.38 -5.31
C LEU A 23 8.92 -17.59 -4.43
N ASP A 24 9.67 -17.41 -3.36
CA ASP A 24 10.05 -18.50 -2.43
C ASP A 24 8.86 -18.98 -1.59
N ARG A 25 7.87 -18.12 -1.36
CA ARG A 25 6.72 -18.39 -0.47
C ARG A 25 5.44 -18.75 -1.21
N THR A 26 5.31 -18.39 -2.48
CA THR A 26 4.10 -18.66 -3.25
C THR A 26 4.06 -20.08 -3.81
N THR A 27 2.92 -20.73 -3.63
CA THR A 27 2.59 -22.03 -4.23
C THR A 27 1.80 -21.89 -5.54
N ASP A 28 1.32 -20.69 -5.87
CA ASP A 28 0.53 -20.46 -7.06
C ASP A 28 1.43 -20.49 -8.33
N PRO A 29 1.19 -21.41 -9.28
CA PRO A 29 2.08 -21.62 -10.42
C PRO A 29 2.10 -20.43 -11.39
N HIS A 30 1.00 -19.70 -11.51
CA HIS A 30 0.92 -18.54 -12.41
C HIS A 30 1.70 -17.36 -11.84
N LEU A 31 1.50 -17.05 -10.55
CA LEU A 31 2.21 -16.03 -9.82
C LEU A 31 3.72 -16.29 -9.82
N ARG A 32 4.14 -17.54 -9.63
CA ARG A 32 5.55 -17.94 -9.77
C ARG A 32 6.09 -17.61 -11.15
N ALA A 33 5.36 -17.95 -12.21
CA ALA A 33 5.80 -17.72 -13.58
C ALA A 33 5.94 -16.23 -13.93
N ILE A 34 4.97 -15.39 -13.57
CA ILE A 34 5.01 -13.95 -13.87
C ILE A 34 6.08 -13.22 -13.05
N ILE A 35 6.31 -13.62 -11.80
CA ILE A 35 7.40 -13.09 -10.98
C ILE A 35 8.76 -13.49 -11.56
N GLN A 36 8.93 -14.76 -11.96
CA GLN A 36 10.16 -15.24 -12.59
C GLN A 36 10.47 -14.45 -13.87
N ARG A 37 9.49 -14.30 -14.77
CA ARG A 37 9.62 -13.49 -16.00
C ARG A 37 9.99 -12.04 -15.70
N THR A 38 9.50 -11.51 -14.59
CA THR A 38 9.86 -10.17 -14.13
C THR A 38 11.32 -10.17 -13.70
N LEU A 39 11.72 -11.04 -12.76
CA LEU A 39 13.11 -11.15 -12.28
C LEU A 39 14.15 -11.35 -13.40
N ASP A 40 13.81 -12.11 -14.43
CA ASP A 40 14.65 -12.37 -15.61
C ASP A 40 14.69 -11.19 -16.60
N GLY A 41 13.87 -10.17 -16.39
CA GLY A 41 13.77 -8.97 -17.22
C GLY A 41 12.99 -9.16 -18.51
N SER A 42 12.36 -10.32 -18.72
CA SER A 42 11.44 -10.60 -19.83
C SER A 42 10.11 -9.86 -19.69
N MET A 43 9.78 -9.43 -18.47
CA MET A 43 8.60 -8.64 -18.13
C MET A 43 9.01 -7.46 -17.24
N SER A 44 8.41 -6.30 -17.46
CA SER A 44 8.64 -5.14 -16.60
C SER A 44 7.75 -5.18 -15.37
N VAL A 45 8.19 -4.53 -14.30
CA VAL A 45 7.41 -4.34 -13.06
C VAL A 45 6.06 -3.68 -13.34
N ARG A 46 6.01 -2.76 -14.31
CA ARG A 46 4.77 -2.08 -14.69
C ARG A 46 3.78 -3.03 -15.36
N GLU A 47 4.26 -4.02 -16.10
CA GLU A 47 3.41 -5.06 -16.67
C GLU A 47 2.94 -6.03 -15.58
N LEU A 48 3.80 -6.38 -14.62
CA LEU A 48 3.43 -7.19 -13.46
C LEU A 48 2.32 -6.53 -12.63
N ALA A 49 2.44 -5.23 -12.38
CA ALA A 49 1.44 -4.47 -11.64
C ALA A 49 0.08 -4.35 -12.34
N ARG A 50 -0.03 -4.76 -13.61
CA ARG A 50 -1.30 -4.79 -14.38
C ARG A 50 -1.83 -6.21 -14.56
N ASP A 51 -1.14 -7.21 -14.04
CA ASP A 51 -1.60 -8.58 -14.08
C ASP A 51 -2.74 -8.75 -13.06
N PRO A 52 -3.96 -9.16 -13.48
CA PRO A 52 -5.11 -9.23 -12.59
C PRO A 52 -4.92 -10.20 -11.42
N GLN A 53 -4.15 -11.29 -11.63
CA GLN A 53 -3.92 -12.27 -10.59
C GLN A 53 -2.88 -11.77 -9.59
N PHE A 54 -1.85 -11.06 -10.06
CA PHE A 54 -0.93 -10.34 -9.18
C PHE A 54 -1.65 -9.27 -8.35
N GLU A 55 -2.53 -8.49 -8.96
CA GLU A 55 -3.35 -7.48 -8.28
C GLU A 55 -4.22 -8.10 -7.18
N GLN A 56 -4.93 -9.19 -7.49
CA GLN A 56 -5.75 -9.91 -6.53
C GLN A 56 -4.94 -10.42 -5.32
N GLU A 57 -3.74 -10.96 -5.55
CA GLU A 57 -2.88 -11.44 -4.47
C GLU A 57 -2.32 -10.30 -3.61
N LEU A 58 -2.01 -9.16 -4.23
CA LEU A 58 -1.66 -7.94 -3.49
C LEU A 58 -2.81 -7.47 -2.61
N ASP A 59 -4.03 -7.41 -3.12
CA ASP A 59 -5.21 -6.96 -2.36
C ASP A 59 -5.47 -7.87 -1.16
N GLN A 60 -5.37 -9.19 -1.35
CA GLN A 60 -5.48 -10.14 -0.26
C GLN A 60 -4.35 -9.97 0.76
N GLY A 61 -3.12 -9.73 0.31
CA GLY A 61 -1.96 -9.47 1.16
C GLY A 61 -2.14 -8.21 2.00
N MET A 62 -2.60 -7.13 1.38
CA MET A 62 -2.91 -5.86 2.05
C MET A 62 -4.03 -6.03 3.07
N SER A 63 -5.07 -6.77 2.73
CA SER A 63 -6.17 -7.08 3.65
C SER A 63 -5.70 -7.89 4.86
N ARG A 64 -4.81 -8.87 4.66
CA ARG A 64 -4.20 -9.65 5.77
C ARG A 64 -3.32 -8.77 6.64
N PHE A 65 -2.52 -7.90 6.03
CA PHE A 65 -1.65 -6.97 6.74
C PHE A 65 -2.45 -5.98 7.59
N ALA A 66 -3.52 -5.38 7.03
CA ALA A 66 -4.38 -4.44 7.73
C ALA A 66 -4.99 -5.08 8.98
N ARG A 67 -5.56 -6.29 8.84
CA ARG A 67 -6.06 -7.04 9.99
C ARG A 67 -4.97 -7.30 11.01
N TRP A 68 -3.81 -7.81 10.60
CA TRP A 68 -2.70 -8.04 11.54
C TRP A 68 -2.31 -6.77 12.30
N TRP A 69 -2.20 -5.64 11.61
CA TRP A 69 -1.85 -4.34 12.18
C TRP A 69 -2.87 -3.84 13.22
N GLU A 70 -4.16 -4.03 12.95
CA GLU A 70 -5.25 -3.67 13.86
C GLU A 70 -5.17 -4.44 15.18
N HIS A 71 -4.69 -5.69 15.16
CA HIS A 71 -4.57 -6.54 16.36
C HIS A 71 -3.32 -6.24 17.21
N LEU A 72 -2.39 -5.40 16.73
CA LEU A 72 -1.21 -5.02 17.49
C LEU A 72 -1.54 -3.98 18.57
N SER A 73 -0.99 -4.16 19.77
CA SER A 73 -0.96 -3.13 20.81
C SER A 73 -0.13 -1.92 20.37
N PRO A 74 -0.28 -0.74 21.01
CA PRO A 74 0.56 0.41 20.73
C PRO A 74 2.07 0.10 20.82
N GLU A 75 2.50 -0.63 21.85
CA GLU A 75 3.90 -1.01 22.07
C GLU A 75 4.39 -1.96 20.99
N GLN A 76 3.55 -2.91 20.55
CA GLN A 76 3.89 -3.82 19.46
C GLN A 76 4.00 -3.08 18.12
N ARG A 77 3.13 -2.09 17.86
CA ARG A 77 3.24 -1.24 16.66
C ARG A 77 4.55 -0.45 16.67
N GLU A 78 4.92 0.13 17.81
CA GLU A 78 6.20 0.83 17.96
C GLU A 78 7.40 -0.09 17.72
N GLN A 79 7.36 -1.32 18.23
CA GLN A 79 8.39 -2.32 17.98
C GLN A 79 8.53 -2.60 16.48
N VAL A 80 7.42 -2.87 15.77
CA VAL A 80 7.43 -3.14 14.32
C VAL A 80 7.98 -1.95 13.54
N VAL A 81 7.60 -0.73 13.90
CA VAL A 81 8.13 0.49 13.26
C VAL A 81 9.63 0.65 13.50
N ARG A 82 10.09 0.41 14.74
CA ARG A 82 11.52 0.47 15.08
C ARG A 82 12.34 -0.56 14.30
N GLU A 83 11.91 -1.81 14.30
CA GLU A 83 12.55 -2.87 13.52
C GLU A 83 12.59 -2.54 12.02
N GLY A 84 11.50 -1.98 11.49
CA GLY A 84 11.45 -1.54 10.10
C GLY A 84 12.46 -0.43 9.79
N ARG A 85 12.66 0.52 10.70
CA ARG A 85 13.65 1.60 10.56
C ARG A 85 15.09 1.06 10.62
N GLU A 86 15.37 0.15 11.55
CA GLU A 86 16.68 -0.48 11.70
C GLU A 86 17.06 -1.30 10.45
N GLN A 87 16.13 -2.12 9.94
CA GLN A 87 16.33 -2.90 8.72
C GLN A 87 16.55 -2.03 7.48
N GLU A 88 15.82 -0.92 7.35
CA GLU A 88 16.03 0.02 6.25
C GLU A 88 17.38 0.74 6.38
N ALA A 89 17.78 1.16 7.59
CA ALA A 89 19.07 1.79 7.82
C ALA A 89 20.23 0.86 7.46
N ALA A 90 20.21 -0.38 7.95
CA ALA A 90 21.22 -1.39 7.65
C ALA A 90 21.32 -1.69 6.14
N ARG A 91 20.19 -1.77 5.44
CA ARG A 91 20.18 -1.98 3.98
C ARG A 91 20.77 -0.78 3.23
N ARG A 92 20.45 0.45 3.64
CA ARG A 92 20.98 1.66 3.01
C ARG A 92 22.49 1.78 3.19
N GLU A 93 22.98 1.47 4.38
CA GLU A 93 24.41 1.36 4.67
C GLU A 93 25.10 0.35 3.75
N ALA A 94 24.53 -0.87 3.63
CA ALA A 94 25.06 -1.91 2.75
C ALA A 94 25.10 -1.49 1.26
N LEU A 95 24.23 -0.57 0.84
CA LEU A 95 24.17 -0.02 -0.52
C LEU A 95 24.95 1.29 -0.69
N GLY A 96 25.63 1.80 0.36
CA GLY A 96 26.35 3.07 0.35
C GLY A 96 25.46 4.30 0.14
N LEU A 97 24.19 4.22 0.54
CA LEU A 97 23.20 5.28 0.36
C LEU A 97 23.20 6.24 1.55
N PRO A 98 22.82 7.52 1.35
CA PRO A 98 22.65 8.47 2.44
C PRO A 98 21.60 7.98 3.45
N PRO A 99 21.55 8.50 4.69
CA PRO A 99 20.55 8.11 5.67
C PRO A 99 19.11 8.28 5.15
N PRO A 100 18.12 7.56 5.73
CA PRO A 100 16.73 7.71 5.35
C PRO A 100 16.32 9.18 5.52
N GLN A 101 15.90 9.83 4.43
CA GLN A 101 15.18 11.09 4.56
C GLN A 101 13.74 10.72 4.91
N GLU A 102 13.24 11.20 6.04
CA GLU A 102 11.81 11.14 6.30
C GLU A 102 11.11 11.84 5.13
N PRO A 103 10.27 11.15 4.35
CA PRO A 103 9.51 11.82 3.33
C PRO A 103 8.66 12.88 4.04
N PRO A 104 8.60 14.13 3.54
CA PRO A 104 7.72 15.12 4.12
C PRO A 104 6.31 14.53 4.16
N PRO A 105 5.52 14.80 5.21
CA PRO A 105 4.16 14.28 5.30
C PRO A 105 3.40 14.69 4.04
N VAL A 106 3.15 13.73 3.15
CA VAL A 106 2.37 13.97 1.94
C VAL A 106 0.91 13.91 2.35
N LEU A 107 0.39 15.03 2.86
CA LEU A 107 -1.04 15.19 3.11
C LEU A 107 -1.78 14.97 1.77
N GLY A 108 -2.66 13.96 1.72
CA GLY A 108 -3.59 13.77 0.60
C GLY A 108 -3.30 12.64 -0.40
N ARG A 109 -2.33 11.73 -0.16
CA ARG A 109 -2.07 10.58 -1.07
C ARG A 109 -1.86 9.23 -0.39
N THR A 110 -2.40 9.04 0.80
CA THR A 110 -2.58 7.70 1.39
C THR A 110 -3.89 7.09 0.87
N PRO A 111 -3.87 6.07 0.00
CA PRO A 111 -5.09 5.35 -0.38
C PRO A 111 -5.78 4.63 0.80
N LEU A 112 -5.12 4.53 1.95
CA LEU A 112 -5.65 3.92 3.17
C LEU A 112 -6.32 4.92 4.14
N LEU A 113 -6.39 6.20 3.79
CA LEU A 113 -7.04 7.25 4.58
C LEU A 113 -7.93 8.13 3.67
N ARG A 114 -8.76 7.51 2.83
CA ARG A 114 -10.01 8.17 2.44
C ARG A 114 -10.94 8.09 3.63
N VAL A 115 -11.01 9.17 4.39
CA VAL A 115 -12.25 9.49 5.11
C VAL A 115 -13.18 9.94 3.99
N ASP A 116 -14.17 9.11 3.65
CA ASP A 116 -15.25 9.55 2.78
C ASP A 116 -15.95 10.73 3.47
N PRO A 117 -16.01 11.92 2.85
CA PRO A 117 -16.63 13.10 3.48
C PRO A 117 -18.17 13.09 3.45
N ASP A 118 -18.82 11.94 3.23
CA ASP A 118 -20.28 11.84 3.02
C ASP A 118 -20.97 10.91 4.02
N ASP A 119 -20.56 10.91 5.29
CA ASP A 119 -21.38 10.37 6.39
C ASP A 119 -21.90 11.53 7.26
N HIS A 120 -22.68 12.41 6.62
CA HIS A 120 -23.64 13.26 7.31
C HIS A 120 -24.98 12.52 7.31
N PRO A 121 -25.42 11.96 8.45
CA PRO A 121 -26.83 11.62 8.60
C PRO A 121 -27.60 12.94 8.61
N ASP A 122 -28.24 13.26 7.49
CA ASP A 122 -29.22 14.34 7.42
C ASP A 122 -30.29 14.09 8.48
N ASP A 123 -30.31 14.99 9.46
CA ASP A 123 -31.29 15.13 10.52
C ASP A 123 -32.70 15.27 9.90
N ASP A 124 -33.51 14.25 10.14
CA ASP A 124 -34.97 14.31 10.05
C ASP A 124 -35.50 15.21 11.17
N ALA A 125 -35.96 16.43 10.82
CA ALA A 125 -36.77 17.24 11.72
C ALA A 125 -37.73 18.17 10.98
N GLY A 126 -38.95 17.68 10.74
CA GLY A 126 -40.17 18.41 11.10
C GLY A 126 -40.65 19.55 10.17
N SER A 127 -41.29 19.21 9.06
CA SER A 127 -42.26 20.11 8.41
C SER A 127 -43.65 19.97 9.02
N GLY A 128 -44.00 20.91 9.91
CA GLY A 128 -45.33 21.04 10.51
C GLY A 128 -45.69 22.51 10.79
N HIS A 129 -46.27 23.20 9.80
CA HIS A 129 -47.11 24.41 9.94
C HIS A 129 -47.67 24.74 8.54
N GLY A 130 -48.96 24.92 8.25
CA GLY A 130 -50.09 25.24 9.09
C GLY A 130 -50.43 26.74 9.02
N THR A 131 -50.95 27.26 7.90
CA THR A 131 -51.70 28.53 7.89
C THR A 131 -52.64 28.66 6.69
N ALA A 132 -53.90 29.00 7.00
CA ALA A 132 -55.02 29.18 6.10
C ALA A 132 -55.02 30.55 5.37
N PRO A 133 -55.73 30.70 4.24
CA PRO A 133 -55.96 31.99 3.60
C PRO A 133 -57.17 32.73 4.21
N GLY A 134 -56.93 33.94 4.69
CA GLY A 134 -57.95 34.91 5.11
C GLY A 134 -58.51 35.71 3.94
N ALA A 135 -59.82 35.95 4.00
CA ALA A 135 -60.62 36.70 3.05
C ALA A 135 -60.26 38.19 2.97
N ARG A 136 -60.38 38.76 1.77
CA ARG A 136 -61.10 40.02 1.49
C ARG A 136 -61.31 40.23 0.00
#